data_AF-A0AAC9X1A8-F1
#
_entry.id   AF-A0AAC9X1A8-F1
#
_cell.length_a   1.000
_cell.length_b   1.000
_cell.length_c   1.000
_cell.angle_alpha   90.00
_cell.angle_beta   90.00
_cell.angle_gamma   90.00
#
_symmetry.space_group_name_H-M   'P 1'
#
loop_
_entity.id
_entity.type
_entity.pdbx_description
1 polymer ?
#
loop_
_entity_poly.entity_id
_entity_poly.type
_entity_poly.pdbx_seq_one_letter_code
_entity_poly.pdbx_strand_id
1 'polypeptide(L)'
;MLEYEFMRTAFLAAFLAALVCGPVGWFLVLRGQSFASHALSHVGFAGAAAALLLGQPALLGLGLGAVGGGVAIGLAGDRLVGRDVTIGLVLSVAMGFGALCLHFLTHSASSATALLFGDILGIGPSMLGWLGALSVTCLMALAFVARPLLFASLQPEQAEARGVNMRLLDILFLMIVAVATAQCAQITGVLLVFTLMIAPAAASLRMGFSPLLGMGVATLLALLEAWLGLVLAWYTNCPTAFWIAALGGSVFIAASLFCRVRGS
;
A
#
# COMPACT_ATOMS: atom_id res chain seq x y z
N MET A 1 23.67 -10.32 12.20
CA MET A 1 22.37 -9.76 11.72
C MET A 1 21.23 -10.75 11.91
N LEU A 2 21.25 -11.94 11.28
CA LEU A 2 20.16 -12.93 11.38
C LEU A 2 20.08 -13.70 12.72
N GLU A 3 21.08 -13.55 13.58
CA GLU A 3 21.05 -14.10 14.96
C GLU A 3 20.06 -13.34 15.86
N TYR A 4 19.74 -12.09 15.52
CA TYR A 4 18.79 -11.29 16.28
C TYR A 4 17.35 -11.59 15.87
N GLU A 5 16.51 -11.93 16.85
CA GLU A 5 15.10 -12.26 16.61
C GLU A 5 14.32 -11.12 15.95
N PHE A 6 14.52 -9.87 16.40
CA PHE A 6 13.88 -8.69 15.82
C PHE A 6 14.22 -8.50 14.33
N MET A 7 15.41 -8.94 13.92
CA MET A 7 15.83 -8.81 12.53
C MET A 7 15.18 -9.90 11.67
N ARG A 8 15.01 -11.11 12.20
CA ARG A 8 14.28 -12.18 11.53
C ARG A 8 12.81 -11.82 11.36
N THR A 9 12.17 -11.25 12.39
CA THR A 9 10.78 -10.77 12.29
C THR A 9 10.67 -9.61 11.31
N ALA A 10 11.64 -8.69 11.26
CA ALA A 10 11.68 -7.61 10.27
C ALA A 10 11.73 -8.13 8.82
N PHE A 11 12.61 -9.10 8.52
CA PHE A 11 12.68 -9.70 7.17
C PHE A 11 11.39 -10.43 6.78
N LEU A 12 10.77 -11.16 7.73
CA LEU A 12 9.50 -11.85 7.50
C LEU A 12 8.35 -10.86 7.30
N ALA A 13 8.29 -9.79 8.09
CA ALA A 13 7.31 -8.72 7.91
C ALA A 13 7.47 -8.04 6.54
N ALA A 14 8.71 -7.69 6.17
CA ALA A 14 9.02 -7.14 4.84
C ALA A 14 8.61 -8.08 3.70
N PHE A 15 8.80 -9.40 3.88
CA PHE A 15 8.33 -10.39 2.92
C PHE A 15 6.80 -10.39 2.77
N LEU A 16 6.07 -10.38 3.89
CA LEU A 16 4.61 -10.32 3.88
C LEU A 16 4.08 -9.02 3.23
N ALA A 17 4.73 -7.89 3.51
CA ALA A 17 4.41 -6.61 2.86
C ALA A 17 4.63 -6.68 1.36
N ALA A 18 5.80 -7.11 0.91
CA ALA A 18 6.13 -7.22 -0.52
C ALA A 18 5.17 -8.16 -1.27
N LEU A 19 4.79 -9.27 -0.66
CA LEU A 19 3.86 -10.25 -1.22
C LEU A 19 2.47 -9.63 -1.50
N VAL A 20 2.03 -8.69 -0.68
CA VAL A 20 0.75 -8.00 -0.83
C VAL A 20 0.89 -6.78 -1.76
N CYS A 21 1.93 -5.97 -1.54
CA CYS A 21 2.19 -4.76 -2.31
C CYS A 21 2.44 -5.04 -3.80
N GLY A 22 3.12 -6.13 -4.16
CA GLY A 22 3.39 -6.46 -5.57
C GLY A 22 2.10 -6.58 -6.41
N PRO A 23 1.21 -7.55 -6.10
CA PRO A 23 -0.02 -7.75 -6.87
C PRO A 23 -1.00 -6.58 -6.77
N VAL A 24 -1.20 -6.03 -5.57
CA VAL A 24 -2.13 -4.90 -5.35
C VAL A 24 -1.63 -3.64 -6.06
N GLY A 25 -0.34 -3.35 -5.94
CA GLY A 25 0.32 -2.25 -6.62
C GLY A 25 0.26 -2.39 -8.14
N TRP A 26 0.47 -3.60 -8.66
CA TRP A 26 0.36 -3.88 -10.09
C TRP A 26 -1.02 -3.52 -10.64
N PHE A 27 -2.09 -3.93 -9.93
CA PHE A 27 -3.45 -3.55 -10.32
C PHE A 27 -3.74 -2.06 -10.16
N LEU A 28 -3.21 -1.41 -9.12
CA LEU A 28 -3.37 0.04 -8.93
C LEU A 28 -2.80 0.82 -10.13
N VAL A 29 -1.59 0.45 -10.56
CA VAL A 29 -0.94 1.11 -11.69
C VAL A 29 -1.64 0.77 -13.00
N LEU A 30 -2.04 -0.49 -13.21
CA LEU A 30 -2.80 -0.90 -14.40
C LEU A 30 -4.08 -0.08 -14.57
N ARG A 31 -4.77 0.22 -13.46
CA ARG A 31 -6.05 0.95 -13.45
C ARG A 31 -5.91 2.46 -13.39
N GLY A 32 -4.69 2.99 -13.37
CA GLY A 32 -4.44 4.43 -13.18
C GLY A 32 -4.87 4.95 -11.80
N GLN A 33 -5.01 4.09 -10.80
CA GLN A 33 -5.48 4.43 -9.45
C GLN A 33 -4.33 4.54 -8.44
N SER A 34 -3.08 4.76 -8.89
CA SER A 34 -1.90 4.78 -8.03
C SER A 34 -2.02 5.74 -6.84
N PHE A 35 -2.65 6.91 -7.01
CA PHE A 35 -2.87 7.88 -5.93
C PHE A 35 -3.82 7.40 -4.84
N ALA A 36 -4.69 6.41 -5.12
CA ALA A 36 -5.59 5.86 -4.12
C ALA A 36 -4.82 5.24 -2.95
N SER A 37 -3.70 4.58 -3.21
CA SER A 37 -2.90 3.99 -2.13
C SER A 37 -2.30 5.04 -1.19
N HIS A 38 -1.78 6.12 -1.76
CA HIS A 38 -1.25 7.26 -1.01
C HIS A 38 -2.35 7.91 -0.15
N ALA A 39 -3.52 8.13 -0.73
CA ALA A 39 -4.64 8.68 0.01
C ALA A 39 -5.06 7.75 1.16
N LEU A 40 -5.20 6.45 0.89
CA LEU A 40 -5.66 5.48 1.88
C LEU A 40 -4.68 5.31 3.05
N SER A 41 -3.37 5.41 2.82
CA SER A 41 -2.39 5.37 3.91
C SER A 41 -2.52 6.58 4.85
N HIS A 42 -2.80 7.78 4.31
CA HIS A 42 -3.03 8.98 5.11
C HIS A 42 -4.41 9.03 5.76
N VAL A 43 -5.45 8.52 5.10
CA VAL A 43 -6.78 8.37 5.68
C VAL A 43 -6.73 7.34 6.83
N GLY A 44 -5.99 6.25 6.65
CA GLY A 44 -5.68 5.29 7.71
C GLY A 44 -4.93 5.96 8.86
N PHE A 45 -3.91 6.77 8.59
CA PHE A 45 -3.22 7.55 9.62
C PHE A 45 -4.17 8.44 10.45
N ALA A 46 -5.09 9.15 9.79
CA ALA A 46 -6.11 9.95 10.48
C ALA A 46 -7.02 9.08 11.36
N GLY A 47 -7.44 7.90 10.88
CA GLY A 47 -8.19 6.93 11.66
C GLY A 47 -7.40 6.38 12.86
N ALA A 48 -6.10 6.15 12.71
CA ALA A 48 -5.22 5.74 13.78
C ALA A 48 -5.11 6.81 14.88
N ALA A 49 -4.99 8.09 14.50
CA ALA A 49 -4.99 9.21 15.43
C ALA A 49 -6.33 9.30 16.20
N ALA A 50 -7.46 9.08 15.52
CA ALA A 50 -8.77 9.05 16.17
C ALA A 50 -8.94 7.88 17.13
N ALA A 51 -8.46 6.68 16.78
CA ALA A 51 -8.49 5.52 17.67
C ALA A 51 -7.65 5.75 18.92
N LEU A 52 -6.45 6.33 18.78
CA LEU A 52 -5.60 6.69 19.92
C LEU A 52 -6.29 7.68 20.86
N LEU A 53 -7.02 8.66 20.32
CA LEU A 53 -7.79 9.61 21.12
C LEU A 53 -8.90 8.94 21.94
N LEU A 54 -9.47 7.85 21.41
CA LEU A 54 -10.49 7.03 22.08
C LEU A 54 -9.90 5.96 23.01
N GLY A 55 -8.58 5.92 23.19
CA GLY A 55 -7.90 4.88 23.97
C GLY A 55 -7.90 3.49 23.30
N GLN A 56 -8.16 3.42 21.99
CA GLN A 56 -8.18 2.19 21.21
C GLN A 56 -6.84 1.95 20.49
N PRO A 57 -6.52 0.69 20.14
CA PRO A 57 -5.31 0.36 19.38
C PRO A 57 -5.23 1.13 18.06
N ALA A 58 -4.09 1.78 17.81
CA ALA A 58 -3.85 2.54 16.58
C ALA A 58 -4.03 1.70 15.31
N LEU A 59 -3.67 0.41 15.36
CA LEU A 59 -3.85 -0.53 14.25
C LEU A 59 -5.31 -0.69 13.83
N LEU A 60 -6.24 -0.74 14.80
CA LEU A 60 -7.66 -0.84 14.50
C LEU A 60 -8.15 0.44 13.83
N GLY A 61 -7.76 1.62 14.33
CA GLY A 61 -8.05 2.90 13.71
C GLY A 61 -7.48 3.02 12.30
N LEU A 62 -6.26 2.53 12.10
CA LEU A 62 -5.57 2.55 10.81
C LEU A 62 -6.32 1.73 9.77
N GLY A 63 -6.66 0.49 10.11
CA GLY A 63 -7.42 -0.41 9.23
C GLY A 63 -8.82 0.12 8.94
N LEU A 64 -9.58 0.51 9.96
CA LEU A 64 -10.94 1.01 9.80
C LEU A 64 -10.98 2.33 9.03
N GLY A 65 -10.05 3.25 9.31
CA GLY A 65 -9.91 4.52 8.59
C GLY A 65 -9.60 4.28 7.11
N ALA A 66 -8.60 3.43 6.82
CA ALA A 66 -8.27 3.09 5.44
C ALA A 66 -9.46 2.44 4.72
N VAL A 67 -10.13 1.45 5.33
CA VAL A 67 -11.28 0.77 4.71
C VAL A 67 -12.44 1.74 4.48
N GLY A 68 -12.75 2.58 5.47
CA GLY A 68 -13.77 3.62 5.36
C GLY A 68 -13.46 4.62 4.24
N GLY A 69 -12.19 5.04 4.12
CA GLY A 69 -11.70 5.84 3.01
C GLY A 69 -11.86 5.15 1.65
N GLY A 70 -11.54 3.86 1.58
CA GLY A 70 -11.66 3.06 0.35
C GLY A 70 -13.10 2.95 -0.11
N VAL A 71 -14.03 2.72 0.82
CA VAL A 71 -15.48 2.72 0.56
C VAL A 71 -15.94 4.10 0.11
N ALA A 72 -15.52 5.17 0.77
CA ALA A 72 -15.89 6.54 0.39
C ALA A 72 -15.41 6.89 -1.03
N ILE A 73 -14.15 6.59 -1.36
CA ILE A 73 -13.58 6.81 -2.69
C ILE A 73 -14.31 5.95 -3.73
N GLY A 74 -14.60 4.67 -3.42
CA GLY A 74 -15.29 3.76 -4.34
C GLY A 74 -16.75 4.14 -4.60
N LEU A 75 -17.44 4.67 -3.59
CA LEU A 75 -18.83 5.12 -3.73
C LEU A 75 -18.95 6.41 -4.54
N ALA A 76 -17.98 7.33 -4.41
CA ALA A 76 -18.04 8.66 -5.01
C ALA A 76 -17.33 8.78 -6.38
N GLY A 77 -16.43 7.84 -6.70
CA GLY A 77 -15.37 8.03 -7.68
C GLY A 77 -15.74 8.34 -9.14
N ASP A 78 -16.95 8.04 -9.61
CA ASP A 78 -17.35 8.25 -11.01
C ASP A 78 -18.59 9.15 -11.20
N ARG A 79 -19.22 9.62 -10.12
CA ARG A 79 -20.56 10.25 -10.22
C ARG A 79 -20.59 11.78 -10.24
N LEU A 80 -19.53 12.47 -9.80
CA LEU A 80 -19.62 13.91 -9.49
C LEU A 80 -18.45 14.77 -10.02
N VAL A 81 -17.19 14.38 -9.83
CA VAL A 81 -16.04 15.29 -10.10
C VAL A 81 -14.78 14.57 -10.63
N GLY A 82 -14.87 13.29 -10.98
CA GLY A 82 -13.73 12.47 -11.40
C GLY A 82 -12.98 11.83 -10.21
N ARG A 83 -12.29 10.71 -10.51
CA ARG A 83 -11.68 9.85 -9.50
C ARG A 83 -10.57 10.55 -8.70
N ASP A 84 -9.68 11.26 -9.38
CA ASP A 84 -8.55 11.94 -8.74
C ASP A 84 -9.00 13.05 -7.79
N VAL A 85 -10.05 13.78 -8.18
CA VAL A 85 -10.66 14.82 -7.32
C VAL A 85 -11.32 14.19 -6.10
N THR A 86 -12.02 13.06 -6.28
CA THR A 86 -12.64 12.31 -5.18
C THR A 86 -11.59 11.84 -4.19
N ILE A 87 -10.49 11.25 -4.68
CA ILE A 87 -9.35 10.81 -3.86
C ILE A 87 -8.77 12.01 -3.09
N GLY A 88 -8.52 13.12 -3.77
CA GLY A 88 -7.97 14.34 -3.16
C GLY A 88 -8.87 14.96 -2.10
N LEU A 89 -10.19 14.96 -2.31
CA LEU A 89 -11.16 15.48 -1.35
C LEU A 89 -11.23 14.61 -0.09
N VAL A 90 -11.33 13.28 -0.26
CA VAL A 90 -11.35 12.32 0.86
C VAL A 90 -10.06 12.46 1.67
N LEU A 91 -8.91 12.54 1.00
CA LEU A 91 -7.62 12.76 1.64
C LEU A 91 -7.59 14.08 2.43
N SER A 92 -8.04 15.18 1.84
CA SER A 92 -8.03 16.51 2.47
C SER A 92 -8.91 16.55 3.73
N VAL A 93 -10.11 15.97 3.65
CA VAL A 93 -11.03 15.86 4.80
C VAL A 93 -10.42 14.99 5.89
N ALA A 94 -9.86 13.84 5.53
CA ALA A 94 -9.24 12.95 6.49
C ALA A 94 -8.02 13.57 7.17
N MET A 95 -7.17 14.30 6.44
CA MET A 95 -6.02 15.00 7.02
C MET A 95 -6.44 16.14 7.95
N GLY A 96 -7.47 16.91 7.60
CA GLY A 96 -8.04 17.93 8.50
C GLY A 96 -8.59 17.31 9.78
N PHE A 97 -9.30 16.18 9.67
CA PHE A 97 -9.79 15.43 10.83
C PHE A 97 -8.65 14.83 11.67
N GLY A 98 -7.64 14.24 11.03
CA GLY A 98 -6.46 13.70 11.70
C GLY A 98 -5.67 14.78 12.44
N ALA A 99 -5.52 15.97 11.85
CA ALA A 99 -4.88 17.11 12.51
C ALA A 99 -5.67 17.57 13.74
N LEU A 100 -7.01 17.57 13.68
CA LEU A 100 -7.87 17.84 14.82
C LEU A 100 -7.70 16.79 15.92
N CYS A 101 -7.70 15.50 15.57
CA CYS A 101 -7.45 14.43 16.54
C CYS A 101 -6.09 14.56 17.21
N LEU A 102 -5.04 14.85 16.43
CA LEU A 102 -3.68 15.07 16.94
C LEU A 102 -3.59 16.31 17.85
N HIS A 103 -4.34 17.37 17.56
CA HIS A 103 -4.40 18.55 18.43
C HIS A 103 -4.88 18.20 19.84
N PHE A 104 -5.86 17.30 19.97
CA PHE A 104 -6.32 16.80 21.27
C PHE A 104 -5.40 15.72 21.87
N LEU A 105 -4.48 15.16 21.08
CA LEU A 105 -3.56 14.11 21.49
C LEU A 105 -2.27 14.71 22.10
N THR A 106 -2.41 15.41 23.23
CA THR A 106 -1.32 16.16 23.88
C THR A 106 -0.21 15.29 24.51
N HIS A 107 -0.43 13.97 24.67
CA HIS A 107 0.47 13.08 25.41
C HIS A 107 1.20 12.00 24.56
N SER A 108 1.14 12.04 23.22
CA SER A 108 1.62 10.90 22.40
C SER A 108 2.37 11.27 21.12
N ALA A 109 3.25 12.28 21.17
CA ALA A 109 4.14 12.64 20.05
C ALA A 109 4.96 11.44 19.53
N SER A 110 5.40 10.55 20.44
CA SER A 110 6.12 9.32 20.09
C SER A 110 5.28 8.29 19.33
N SER A 111 3.97 8.22 19.60
CA SER A 111 3.07 7.32 18.87
C SER A 111 2.74 7.85 17.49
N ALA A 112 2.63 9.18 17.34
CA ALA A 112 2.43 9.82 16.05
C ALA A 112 3.64 9.63 15.12
N THR A 113 4.87 9.76 15.63
CA THR A 113 6.09 9.50 14.84
C THR A 113 6.21 8.02 14.44
N ALA A 114 5.89 7.09 15.34
CA ALA A 114 5.87 5.65 15.02
C ALA A 114 4.88 5.31 13.90
N LEU A 115 3.73 6.00 13.83
CA LEU A 115 2.77 5.82 12.74
C LEU A 115 3.26 6.36 11.39
N LEU A 116 4.01 7.47 11.38
CA LEU A 116 4.50 8.08 10.14
C LEU A 116 5.66 7.28 9.52
N PHE A 117 6.61 6.85 10.35
CA PHE A 117 7.83 6.17 9.91
C PHE A 117 7.75 4.64 10.00
N GLY A 118 6.69 4.10 10.62
CA GLY A 118 6.57 2.68 10.90
C GLY A 118 7.53 2.24 12.00
N ASP A 119 7.31 1.02 12.50
CA ASP A 119 8.22 0.37 13.43
C ASP A 119 8.42 -1.10 13.04
N ILE A 120 9.16 -1.32 11.94
CA ILE A 120 9.53 -2.66 11.46
C ILE A 120 10.25 -3.47 12.56
N LEU A 121 11.07 -2.81 13.38
CA LEU A 121 11.93 -3.47 14.36
C LEU A 121 11.17 -3.85 15.63
N GLY A 122 10.08 -3.14 15.95
CA GLY A 122 9.18 -3.42 17.08
C GLY A 122 8.11 -4.49 16.82
N ILE A 123 8.11 -5.14 15.65
CA ILE A 123 7.11 -6.16 15.32
C ILE A 123 7.39 -7.45 16.10
N GLY A 124 6.55 -7.70 17.10
CA GLY A 124 6.56 -8.94 17.88
C GLY A 124 5.96 -10.15 17.11
N PRO A 125 6.18 -11.38 17.61
CA PRO A 125 5.75 -12.61 16.93
C PRO A 125 4.22 -12.76 16.83
N SER A 126 3.45 -12.30 17.82
CA SER A 126 1.98 -12.30 17.76
C SER A 126 1.45 -11.39 16.65
N MET A 127 2.07 -10.23 16.49
CA MET A 127 1.76 -9.25 15.46
C MET A 127 2.14 -9.75 14.07
N LEU A 128 3.26 -10.48 13.95
CA LEU A 128 3.66 -11.15 12.72
C LEU A 128 2.60 -12.17 12.26
N GLY A 129 2.01 -12.94 13.17
CA GLY A 129 0.91 -13.86 12.86
C GLY A 129 -0.33 -13.14 12.33
N TRP A 130 -0.68 -11.99 12.92
CA TRP A 130 -1.78 -11.16 12.45
C TRP A 130 -1.53 -10.56 11.05
N LEU A 131 -0.31 -10.06 10.79
CA LEU A 131 0.11 -9.60 9.48
C LEU A 131 0.04 -10.74 8.44
N GLY A 132 0.45 -11.94 8.82
CA GLY A 132 0.33 -13.13 7.96
C GLY A 132 -1.11 -13.45 7.60
N ALA A 133 -2.03 -13.43 8.57
CA ALA A 133 -3.46 -13.65 8.32
C ALA A 133 -4.06 -12.57 7.40
N LEU A 134 -3.68 -11.29 7.59
CA LEU A 134 -4.09 -10.19 6.73
C LEU A 134 -3.55 -10.35 5.31
N SER A 135 -2.27 -10.73 5.13
CA SER A 135 -1.69 -11.02 3.82
C SER A 135 -2.47 -12.08 3.07
N VAL A 136 -2.74 -13.22 3.72
CA VAL A 136 -3.45 -14.34 3.10
C VAL A 136 -4.87 -13.91 2.73
N THR A 137 -5.57 -13.21 3.63
CA THR A 137 -6.93 -12.72 3.38
C THR A 137 -6.96 -11.72 2.22
N CYS A 138 -6.03 -10.77 2.19
CA CYS A 138 -5.91 -9.77 1.13
C CYS A 138 -5.63 -10.42 -0.24
N LEU A 139 -4.69 -11.36 -0.30
CA LEU A 139 -4.35 -12.07 -1.53
C LEU A 139 -5.46 -13.00 -2.01
N MET A 140 -6.18 -13.67 -1.10
CA MET A 140 -7.36 -14.45 -1.47
C MET A 140 -8.49 -13.57 -2.02
N ALA A 141 -8.77 -12.44 -1.36
CA ALA A 141 -9.75 -11.47 -1.85
C ALA A 141 -9.35 -10.92 -3.22
N LEU A 142 -8.07 -10.58 -3.41
CA LEU A 142 -7.55 -10.14 -4.70
C LEU A 142 -7.68 -11.25 -5.75
N ALA A 143 -7.31 -12.49 -5.44
CA ALA A 143 -7.40 -13.61 -6.37
C ALA A 143 -8.84 -13.88 -6.83
N PHE A 144 -9.81 -13.76 -5.91
CA PHE A 144 -11.23 -13.90 -6.23
C PHE A 144 -11.72 -12.81 -7.20
N VAL A 145 -11.25 -11.57 -7.00
CA VAL A 145 -11.66 -10.42 -7.80
C VAL A 145 -10.76 -10.21 -9.04
N ALA A 146 -9.59 -10.85 -9.12
CA ALA A 146 -8.57 -10.58 -10.14
C ALA A 146 -9.07 -10.76 -11.58
N ARG A 147 -9.86 -11.81 -11.84
CA ARG A 147 -10.43 -12.07 -13.19
C ARG A 147 -11.39 -10.96 -13.63
N PRO A 148 -12.46 -10.62 -12.88
CA PRO A 148 -13.32 -9.51 -13.27
C PRO A 148 -12.58 -8.17 -13.25
N LEU A 149 -11.59 -7.98 -12.37
CA LEU A 149 -10.77 -6.76 -12.34
C LEU A 149 -9.96 -6.58 -13.62
N LEU A 150 -9.26 -7.62 -14.07
CA LEU A 150 -8.50 -7.61 -15.32
C LEU A 150 -9.41 -7.34 -16.52
N PHE A 151 -10.56 -8.00 -16.57
CA PHE A 151 -11.51 -7.83 -17.66
C PHE A 151 -12.08 -6.41 -17.72
N ALA A 152 -12.52 -5.86 -16.59
CA ALA A 152 -13.01 -4.49 -16.48
C ALA A 152 -11.93 -3.44 -16.75
N SER A 153 -10.65 -3.74 -16.48
CA SER A 153 -9.54 -2.82 -16.71
C SER A 153 -9.12 -2.76 -18.18
N LEU A 154 -9.19 -3.89 -18.89
CA LEU A 154 -8.79 -3.98 -20.30
C LEU A 154 -9.93 -3.64 -21.26
N GLN A 155 -11.17 -3.98 -20.91
CA GLN A 155 -12.35 -3.85 -21.77
C GLN A 155 -13.56 -3.36 -20.95
N PRO A 156 -13.58 -2.09 -20.50
CA PRO A 156 -14.61 -1.58 -19.61
C PRO A 156 -16.02 -1.66 -20.24
N GLU A 157 -16.19 -1.28 -21.49
CA GLU A 157 -17.49 -1.31 -22.19
C GLU A 157 -18.04 -2.74 -22.33
N GLN A 158 -17.17 -3.71 -22.63
CA GLN A 158 -17.57 -5.12 -22.74
C GLN A 158 -17.86 -5.74 -21.37
N ALA A 159 -17.18 -5.28 -20.32
CA ALA A 159 -17.46 -5.68 -18.95
C ALA A 159 -18.84 -5.20 -18.49
N GLU A 160 -19.22 -3.96 -18.82
CA GLU A 160 -20.56 -3.44 -18.55
C GLU A 160 -21.63 -4.24 -19.28
N ALA A 161 -21.41 -4.49 -20.58
CA ALA A 161 -22.34 -5.25 -21.40
C ALA A 161 -22.54 -6.69 -20.91
N ARG A 162 -21.54 -7.28 -20.24
CA ARG A 162 -21.64 -8.61 -19.59
C ARG A 162 -22.22 -8.57 -18.17
N GLY A 163 -22.72 -7.41 -17.72
CA GLY A 163 -23.38 -7.25 -16.42
C GLY A 163 -22.42 -7.12 -15.23
N VAL A 164 -21.14 -6.82 -15.46
CA VAL A 164 -20.19 -6.57 -14.37
C VAL A 164 -20.53 -5.22 -13.72
N ASN A 165 -20.88 -5.25 -12.43
CA ASN A 165 -21.10 -4.03 -11.66
C ASN A 165 -19.76 -3.36 -11.33
N MET A 166 -19.32 -2.43 -12.20
CA MET A 166 -18.04 -1.72 -12.04
C MET A 166 -17.92 -1.01 -10.69
N ARG A 167 -19.03 -0.49 -10.17
CA ARG A 167 -19.03 0.22 -8.89
C ARG A 167 -18.75 -0.71 -7.71
N LEU A 168 -19.39 -1.88 -7.69
CA LEU A 168 -19.10 -2.88 -6.67
C LEU A 168 -17.65 -3.35 -6.77
N LEU A 169 -17.17 -3.56 -8.00
CA LEU A 169 -15.81 -4.00 -8.27
C LEU A 169 -14.77 -2.99 -7.78
N ASP A 170 -15.03 -1.70 -7.97
CA ASP A 170 -14.20 -0.61 -7.46
C ASP A 170 -14.16 -0.53 -5.94
N ILE A 171 -15.32 -0.64 -5.29
CA ILE A 171 -15.40 -0.61 -3.84
C ILE A 171 -14.63 -1.80 -3.26
N LEU A 172 -14.85 -3.01 -3.80
CA LEU A 172 -14.12 -4.20 -3.38
C LEU A 172 -12.62 -4.04 -3.57
N PHE A 173 -12.18 -3.53 -4.72
CA PHE A 173 -10.78 -3.30 -5.00
C PHE A 173 -10.17 -2.27 -4.05
N LEU A 174 -10.83 -1.14 -3.82
CA LEU A 174 -10.34 -0.10 -2.91
C LEU A 174 -10.33 -0.55 -1.45
N MET A 175 -11.22 -1.46 -1.05
CA MET A 175 -11.13 -2.12 0.27
C MET A 175 -9.92 -3.05 0.36
N ILE A 176 -9.63 -3.82 -0.69
CA ILE A 176 -8.40 -4.66 -0.75
C ILE A 176 -7.16 -3.77 -0.66
N VAL A 177 -7.13 -2.66 -1.40
CA VAL A 177 -6.05 -1.67 -1.35
C VAL A 177 -5.97 -1.06 0.05
N ALA A 178 -7.09 -0.71 0.67
CA ALA A 178 -7.10 -0.17 2.03
C ALA A 178 -6.45 -1.14 3.04
N VAL A 179 -6.82 -2.42 3.00
CA VAL A 179 -6.21 -3.44 3.87
C VAL A 179 -4.71 -3.62 3.57
N ALA A 180 -4.35 -3.68 2.29
CA ALA A 180 -2.95 -3.79 1.85
C ALA A 180 -2.10 -2.60 2.30
N THR A 181 -2.62 -1.37 2.12
CA THR A 181 -1.95 -0.14 2.54
C THR A 181 -1.85 -0.06 4.05
N ALA A 182 -2.87 -0.50 4.79
CA ALA A 182 -2.86 -0.50 6.25
C ALA A 182 -1.79 -1.46 6.80
N GLN A 183 -1.72 -2.65 6.22
CA GLN A 183 -0.70 -3.63 6.53
C GLN A 183 0.71 -3.12 6.22
N CYS A 184 0.91 -2.57 5.02
CA CYS A 184 2.20 -2.03 4.61
C CYS A 184 2.62 -0.84 5.49
N ALA A 185 1.69 0.06 5.81
CA ALA A 185 1.94 1.23 6.65
C ALA A 185 2.46 0.86 8.03
N GLN A 186 2.02 -0.27 8.58
CA GLN A 186 2.50 -0.70 9.88
C GLN A 186 3.93 -1.22 9.86
N ILE A 187 4.35 -1.77 8.73
CA ILE A 187 5.69 -2.31 8.52
C ILE A 187 6.59 -1.12 8.14
N THR A 188 6.41 -0.60 6.94
CA THR A 188 7.30 0.43 6.41
C THR A 188 7.01 1.83 6.88
N GLY A 189 5.84 2.13 7.44
CA GLY A 189 5.38 3.49 7.68
C GLY A 189 4.54 4.04 6.54
N VAL A 190 3.65 4.99 6.87
CA VAL A 190 2.70 5.64 5.94
C VAL A 190 3.42 6.29 4.76
N LEU A 191 4.61 6.85 5.00
CA LEU A 191 5.38 7.56 3.98
C LEU A 191 5.91 6.65 2.86
N LEU A 192 6.08 5.35 3.14
CA LEU A 192 6.77 4.41 2.25
C LEU A 192 5.84 3.45 1.54
N VAL A 193 4.58 3.36 1.97
CA VAL A 193 3.55 2.52 1.35
C VAL A 193 3.47 2.80 -0.14
N PHE A 194 3.43 4.08 -0.52
CA PHE A 194 3.34 4.47 -1.91
C PHE A 194 4.55 4.00 -2.70
N THR A 195 5.77 4.21 -2.18
CA THR A 195 6.99 3.83 -2.90
C THR A 195 7.12 2.32 -3.06
N LEU A 196 6.95 1.56 -1.98
CA LEU A 196 7.08 0.11 -2.00
C LEU A 196 5.98 -0.57 -2.84
N MET A 197 4.80 0.05 -2.94
CA MET A 197 3.69 -0.52 -3.69
C MET A 197 3.65 -0.07 -5.15
N ILE A 198 3.98 1.18 -5.45
CA ILE A 198 3.81 1.76 -6.79
C ILE A 198 5.07 1.69 -7.64
N ALA A 199 6.27 1.92 -7.09
CA ALA A 199 7.50 1.92 -7.87
C ALA A 199 7.81 0.56 -8.53
N PRO A 200 7.83 -0.58 -7.81
CA PRO A 200 8.10 -1.88 -8.41
C PRO A 200 6.97 -2.33 -9.35
N ALA A 201 5.72 -1.98 -9.02
CA ALA A 201 4.56 -2.24 -9.88
C ALA A 201 4.66 -1.49 -11.21
N ALA A 202 4.96 -0.19 -11.17
CA ALA A 202 5.14 0.63 -12.36
C ALA A 202 6.34 0.16 -13.19
N ALA A 203 7.45 -0.21 -12.55
CA ALA A 203 8.60 -0.80 -13.23
C ALA A 203 8.21 -2.08 -13.99
N SER A 204 7.48 -3.00 -13.34
CA SER A 204 7.05 -4.26 -13.95
C SER A 204 6.10 -4.08 -15.14
N LEU A 205 5.16 -3.12 -15.07
CA LEU A 205 4.23 -2.83 -16.17
C LEU A 205 4.94 -2.21 -17.37
N ARG A 206 5.93 -1.34 -17.14
CA ARG A 206 6.71 -0.74 -18.24
C ARG A 206 7.50 -1.78 -19.01
N MET A 207 7.96 -2.85 -18.35
CA MET A 207 8.66 -3.95 -19.01
C MET A 207 7.76 -4.82 -19.92
N GLY A 208 6.44 -4.62 -19.90
CA GLY A 208 5.52 -5.27 -20.84
C GLY A 208 5.25 -6.75 -20.56
N PHE A 209 5.35 -7.18 -19.29
CA PHE A 209 5.11 -8.57 -18.91
C PHE A 209 3.61 -8.95 -18.95
N SER A 210 3.33 -10.25 -19.11
CA SER A 210 1.97 -10.79 -18.97
C SER A 210 1.44 -10.56 -17.53
N PRO A 211 0.12 -10.48 -17.30
CA PRO A 211 -0.44 -10.11 -15.99
C PRO A 211 0.12 -10.91 -14.80
N LEU A 212 0.18 -12.24 -14.92
CA LEU A 212 0.71 -13.11 -13.88
C LEU A 212 2.21 -12.88 -13.63
N LEU A 213 2.99 -12.73 -14.69
CA LEU A 213 4.43 -12.51 -14.59
C LEU A 213 4.73 -11.08 -14.09
N GLY A 214 3.96 -10.09 -14.51
CA GLY A 214 4.05 -8.70 -14.05
C GLY A 214 3.81 -8.57 -12.55
N MET A 215 2.76 -9.22 -12.02
CA MET A 215 2.52 -9.28 -10.57
C MET A 215 3.66 -9.97 -9.83
N GLY A 216 4.19 -11.08 -10.38
CA GLY A 216 5.33 -11.80 -9.81
C GLY A 216 6.61 -10.96 -9.78
N VAL A 217 6.91 -10.24 -10.87
CA VAL A 217 8.06 -9.33 -10.96
C VAL A 217 7.90 -8.14 -10.03
N ALA A 218 6.71 -7.52 -9.95
CA ALA A 218 6.43 -6.45 -9.00
C ALA A 218 6.68 -6.91 -7.55
N THR A 219 6.24 -8.12 -7.22
CA THR A 219 6.46 -8.73 -5.90
C THR A 219 7.94 -8.95 -5.62
N LEU A 220 8.68 -9.49 -6.59
CA LEU A 220 10.13 -9.73 -6.46
C LEU A 220 10.89 -8.42 -6.26
N LEU A 221 10.57 -7.39 -7.05
CA LEU A 221 11.21 -6.07 -6.95
C LEU A 221 10.92 -5.44 -5.59
N ALA A 222 9.66 -5.43 -5.15
CA ALA A 222 9.28 -4.93 -3.82
C ALA A 222 10.02 -5.68 -2.70
N LEU A 223 10.16 -7.01 -2.83
CA LEU A 223 10.88 -7.83 -1.86
C LEU A 223 12.36 -7.47 -1.78
N LEU A 224 13.01 -7.35 -2.94
CA LEU A 224 14.42 -6.97 -3.04
C LEU A 224 14.64 -5.56 -2.49
N GLU A 225 13.77 -4.60 -2.82
CA GLU A 225 13.83 -3.23 -2.30
C GLU A 225 13.72 -3.20 -0.78
N ALA A 226 12.77 -3.94 -0.19
CA ALA A 226 12.58 -4.00 1.25
C ALA A 226 13.76 -4.68 1.96
N TRP A 227 14.21 -5.83 1.46
CA TRP A 227 15.32 -6.58 2.06
C TRP A 227 16.65 -5.86 1.93
N LEU A 228 16.98 -5.36 0.74
CA LEU A 228 18.20 -4.55 0.54
C LEU A 228 18.12 -3.26 1.37
N GLY A 229 16.93 -2.63 1.46
CA GLY A 229 16.71 -1.47 2.31
C GLY A 229 17.02 -1.75 3.79
N LEU A 230 16.61 -2.91 4.31
CA LEU A 230 16.93 -3.34 5.67
C LEU A 230 18.42 -3.61 5.87
N VAL A 231 19.05 -4.31 4.92
CA VAL A 231 20.50 -4.61 4.99
C VAL A 231 21.31 -3.32 4.94
N LEU A 232 21.01 -2.40 4.01
CA LEU A 232 21.73 -1.14 3.88
C LEU A 232 21.53 -0.26 5.11
N ALA A 233 20.32 -0.19 5.65
CA ALA A 233 20.06 0.54 6.89
C ALA A 233 20.89 0.02 8.08
N TRP A 234 21.05 -1.30 8.18
CA TRP A 234 21.87 -1.93 9.22
C TRP A 234 23.34 -1.50 9.15
N TYR A 235 23.90 -1.40 7.94
CA TYR A 235 25.33 -1.07 7.76
C TYR A 235 25.61 0.43 7.73
N THR A 236 24.71 1.24 7.19
CA THR A 236 24.95 2.69 7.02
C THR A 236 24.37 3.54 8.14
N ASN A 237 23.63 2.94 9.08
CA ASN A 237 22.95 3.64 10.18
C ASN A 237 21.96 4.71 9.70
N CYS A 238 21.55 4.66 8.43
CA CYS A 238 20.53 5.54 7.85
C CYS A 238 19.14 4.91 8.01
N PRO A 239 18.05 5.71 8.01
CA PRO A 239 16.70 5.18 8.07
C PRO A 239 16.42 4.19 6.92
N THR A 240 15.79 3.04 7.24
CA THR A 240 15.30 2.04 6.26
C THR A 240 14.45 2.68 5.17
N ALA A 241 13.63 3.66 5.57
CA ALA A 241 12.86 4.54 4.72
C ALA A 241 13.62 5.08 3.51
N PHE A 242 14.79 5.68 3.77
CA PHE A 242 15.59 6.31 2.75
C PHE A 242 16.05 5.29 1.70
N TRP A 243 16.54 4.14 2.15
CA TRP A 243 17.06 3.12 1.25
C TRP A 243 15.96 2.47 0.41
N ILE A 244 14.81 2.15 1.00
CA ILE A 244 13.67 1.60 0.24
C ILE A 244 13.23 2.60 -0.83
N ALA A 245 13.12 3.88 -0.48
CA ALA A 245 12.73 4.91 -1.44
C ALA A 245 13.76 5.10 -2.57
N ALA A 246 15.05 5.14 -2.23
CA ALA A 246 16.14 5.27 -3.18
C ALA A 246 16.21 4.06 -4.13
N LEU A 247 16.08 2.84 -3.59
CA LEU A 247 16.06 1.61 -4.37
C LEU A 247 14.86 1.57 -5.32
N GLY A 248 13.64 1.83 -4.83
CA GLY A 248 12.44 1.87 -5.69
C GLY A 248 12.54 2.90 -6.81
N GLY A 249 13.05 4.11 -6.50
CA GLY A 249 13.33 5.13 -7.52
C GLY A 249 14.36 4.67 -8.55
N SER A 250 15.45 4.04 -8.10
CA SER A 250 16.50 3.53 -8.99
C SER A 250 16.01 2.41 -9.91
N VAL A 251 15.21 1.47 -9.38
CA VAL A 251 14.60 0.37 -10.14
C VAL A 251 13.65 0.92 -11.20
N PHE A 252 12.80 1.88 -10.84
CA PHE A 252 11.90 2.51 -11.80
C PHE A 252 12.65 3.24 -12.92
N ILE A 253 13.71 3.99 -12.58
CA ILE A 253 14.55 4.67 -13.57
C ILE A 253 15.24 3.64 -14.47
N ALA A 254 15.85 2.61 -13.90
CA ALA A 254 16.51 1.56 -14.68
C ALA A 254 15.54 0.86 -15.65
N ALA A 255 14.33 0.51 -15.17
CA ALA A 255 13.27 -0.06 -16.00
C ALA A 255 12.87 0.90 -17.14
N SER A 256 12.78 2.20 -16.86
CA SER A 256 12.43 3.21 -17.85
C SER A 256 13.49 3.38 -18.94
N LEU A 257 14.77 3.34 -18.57
CA LEU A 257 15.88 3.44 -19.51
C LEU A 257 15.98 2.18 -20.37
N PHE A 258 15.85 1.00 -19.75
CA PHE A 258 15.85 -0.27 -20.47
C PHE A 258 14.76 -0.33 -21.54
N CYS A 259 13.54 0.13 -21.21
CA CYS A 259 12.43 0.16 -22.17
C CYS A 259 12.63 1.20 -23.28
N ARG A 260 13.26 2.36 -22.99
CA ARG A 260 13.61 3.34 -24.02
C ARG A 260 14.61 2.78 -25.03
N VAL A 261 15.61 2.03 -24.58
CA VAL A 261 16.63 1.40 -25.45
C VAL A 261 16.05 0.26 -26.29
N ARG A 262 15.03 -0.44 -25.77
CA ARG A 262 14.33 -1.51 -26.52
C ARG A 262 13.26 -1.00 -27.48
N GLY A 263 12.80 0.24 -27.28
CA GLY A 263 11.79 0.92 -28.10
C GLY A 263 12.37 1.82 -29.19
N SER A 264 13.68 1.75 -29.44
CA SER A 264 14.40 2.32 -30.59
C SER A 264 14.93 1.20 -31.48
#